data_AF-A0A949AK44-F1
#
_entry.id   AF-A0A949AK44-F1
#
_cell.length_a   1.000
_cell.length_b   1.000
_cell.length_c   1.000
_cell.angle_alpha   90.00
_cell.angle_beta   90.00
_cell.angle_gamma   90.00
#
_symmetry.space_group_name_H-M   'P 1'
#
loop_
_entity.id
_entity.type
_entity.pdbx_description
1 polymer ?
#
loop_
_entity_poly.entity_id
_entity_poly.type
_entity_poly.pdbx_seq_one_letter_code
_entity_poly.pdbx_strand_id
1 'polypeptide(L)' 'MAEWIGIGRRARRCYGFDEIALVPGAQTVNPNEVDTGFKFSGKNFKIPILAAAMDGVVDVK' A
#
# COMPACT_ATOMS: atom_id res chain seq x y z
N MET A 1 21.25 -2.43 6.92
CA MET A 1 22.09 -2.56 8.12
C MET A 1 21.13 -2.76 9.30
N ALA A 2 21.19 -3.88 10.02
CA ALA A 2 20.34 -4.09 11.19
C ALA A 2 21.08 -3.57 12.42
N GLU A 3 20.45 -2.68 13.17
CA GLU A 3 21.07 -2.06 14.35
C GLU A 3 20.92 -2.99 15.56
N TRP A 4 21.99 -3.10 16.33
CA TRP A 4 21.97 -3.83 17.59
C TRP A 4 21.34 -2.94 18.65
N ILE A 5 20.24 -3.42 19.24
CA ILE A 5 19.54 -2.74 20.34
C ILE A 5 19.86 -3.37 21.70
N GLY A 6 20.67 -4.44 21.71
CA GLY A 6 21.11 -5.18 22.89
C GLY A 6 21.86 -6.45 22.53
N ILE A 7 22.31 -7.19 23.55
CA ILE A 7 23.05 -8.45 23.38
C ILE A 7 22.13 -9.48 22.72
N GLY A 8 22.54 -10.01 21.56
CA GLY A 8 21.75 -10.98 20.81
C GLY A 8 20.46 -10.45 20.18
N ARG A 9 20.17 -9.14 20.29
CA ARG A 9 18.91 -8.54 19.79
C ARG A 9 19.17 -7.51 18.69
N ARG A 10 18.69 -7.82 17.48
CA ARG A 10 18.79 -6.95 16.30
C ARG A 10 17.43 -6.36 15.98
N ALA A 11 17.42 -5.09 15.62
CA ALA A 11 16.27 -4.42 15.05
C ALA A 11 16.49 -4.19 13.55
N ARG A 12 15.39 -4.26 12.78
CA ARG A 12 15.36 -3.83 11.38
C ARG A 12 14.79 -2.41 11.33
N ARG A 13 15.43 -1.52 10.57
CA ARG A 13 14.84 -0.22 10.25
C ARG A 13 13.61 -0.44 9.36
N CYS A 14 12.48 0.11 9.78
CA CYS A 14 11.24 0.18 9.01
C CYS A 14 10.96 1.64 8.67
N TYR A 15 10.20 1.86 7.61
CA TYR A 15 9.81 3.19 7.17
C TYR A 15 8.28 3.31 7.12
N GLY A 16 7.76 4.43 7.61
CA GLY A 16 6.36 4.81 7.46
C GLY A 16 6.07 5.43 6.09
N PHE A 17 4.79 5.63 5.76
CA PHE A 17 4.42 6.34 4.53
C PHE A 17 4.88 7.80 4.55
N ASP A 18 4.88 8.46 5.72
CA ASP A 18 5.31 9.86 5.86
C ASP A 18 6.83 10.05 5.72
N GLU A 19 7.61 8.97 5.74
CA GLU A 19 9.06 9.02 5.60
C GLU A 19 9.52 8.81 4.15
N ILE A 20 8.60 8.51 3.22
CA ILE A 20 8.93 8.19 1.82
C ILE A 20 8.05 8.99 0.84
N ALA A 21 8.56 9.16 -0.38
CA ALA A 21 7.82 9.78 -1.48
C ALA A 21 8.11 9.08 -2.80
N LEU A 22 7.18 9.18 -3.75
CA LEU A 22 7.38 8.71 -5.12
C LEU A 22 8.21 9.74 -5.91
N VAL A 23 9.27 9.26 -6.56
CA VAL A 23 10.08 10.08 -7.47
C VAL A 23 9.45 10.03 -8.87
N PRO A 24 9.40 11.16 -9.62
CA PRO A 24 8.93 11.14 -11.00
C PRO A 24 9.69 10.12 -11.86
N GLY A 25 8.95 9.34 -12.65
CA GLY A 25 9.52 8.38 -13.59
C GLY A 25 10.04 9.02 -14.88
N ALA A 26 10.58 8.20 -15.77
CA ALA A 26 11.10 8.64 -17.07
C ALA A 26 10.02 9.11 -18.06
N GLN A 27 8.75 8.76 -17.81
CA GLN A 27 7.62 9.11 -18.65
C GLN A 27 6.51 9.75 -17.83
N THR A 28 5.84 10.73 -18.43
CA THR A 28 4.63 11.35 -17.89
C THR A 28 3.43 10.69 -18.54
N VAL A 29 2.48 10.24 -17.73
CA VAL A 29 1.25 9.59 -18.19
C VAL A 29 0.06 10.50 -17.89
N ASN A 30 -0.89 10.59 -18.81
CA ASN A 30 -2.14 11.31 -18.59
C ASN A 30 -3.00 10.56 -17.56
N PRO A 31 -3.38 11.15 -16.41
CA PRO A 31 -4.17 10.46 -15.39
C PRO A 31 -5.51 9.92 -15.89
N ASN A 32 -6.12 10.55 -16.90
CA ASN A 32 -7.39 10.09 -17.47
C ASN A 32 -7.27 8.83 -18.33
N GLU A 33 -6.04 8.45 -18.69
CA GLU A 33 -5.75 7.29 -19.55
C GLU A 33 -5.17 6.11 -18.74
N VAL A 34 -5.05 6.25 -17.42
CA VAL A 34 -4.53 5.19 -16.54
C VAL A 34 -5.66 4.23 -16.16
N ASP A 35 -5.46 2.94 -16.40
CA ASP A 35 -6.35 1.90 -15.88
C ASP A 35 -6.07 1.65 -14.39
N THR A 36 -7.10 1.80 -13.57
CA THR A 36 -7.07 1.51 -12.13
C THR A 36 -7.69 0.15 -11.79
N GLY A 37 -8.03 -0.64 -12.81
CA GLY A 37 -8.52 -2.00 -12.67
C GLY A 37 -7.59 -2.89 -11.86
N PHE A 38 -8.16 -3.62 -10.90
CA PHE A 38 -7.41 -4.51 -10.02
C PHE A 38 -8.07 -5.88 -9.95
N LYS A 39 -7.28 -6.94 -10.15
CA LYS A 39 -7.73 -8.32 -10.01
C LYS A 39 -7.25 -8.89 -8.69
N PHE A 40 -8.20 -9.28 -7.84
CA PHE A 40 -7.89 -9.86 -6.54
C PHE A 40 -8.77 -11.07 -6.25
N SER A 41 -8.12 -12.16 -5.85
CA SER A 41 -8.81 -13.42 -5.53
C SER A 41 -9.80 -13.89 -6.61
N GLY A 42 -9.44 -13.72 -7.89
CA GLY A 42 -10.27 -14.13 -9.04
C GLY A 42 -11.41 -13.17 -9.40
N LYS A 43 -11.59 -12.07 -8.67
CA LYS A 43 -12.57 -11.01 -8.96
C LYS A 43 -11.88 -9.80 -9.60
N ASN A 44 -12.58 -9.12 -10.50
CA ASN A 44 -12.13 -7.87 -11.11
C ASN A 44 -12.83 -6.69 -10.44
N PHE A 45 -12.05 -5.73 -9.97
CA PHE A 45 -12.49 -4.48 -9.34
C PHE A 45 -12.08 -3.31 -10.23
N LYS A 46 -12.93 -2.28 -10.33
CA LYS A 46 -12.62 -1.07 -11.11
C LYS A 46 -11.61 -0.15 -10.43
N ILE A 47 -11.55 -0.19 -9.09
CA ILE A 47 -10.70 0.67 -8.26
C ILE A 47 -10.02 -0.23 -7.22
N PRO A 48 -8.73 -0.05 -6.90
CA PRO A 48 -7.99 -0.91 -5.97
C PRO A 48 -8.21 -0.50 -4.50
N ILE A 49 -9.47 -0.31 -4.10
CA ILE A 49 -9.84 0.08 -2.73
C ILE A 49 -10.80 -0.96 -2.17
N LEU A 50 -10.50 -1.46 -0.97
CA LEU A 50 -11.34 -2.40 -0.23
C LEU A 50 -11.69 -1.80 1.13
N ALA A 51 -12.96 -1.95 1.53
CA ALA A 51 -13.37 -1.58 2.87
C ALA A 51 -12.78 -2.56 3.89
N ALA A 52 -12.35 -2.03 5.04
CA ALA A 52 -11.85 -2.86 6.13
C ALA A 52 -12.98 -3.74 6.71
N ALA A 53 -12.67 -4.99 7.02
CA ALA A 53 -13.62 -5.92 7.64
C ALA A 53 -13.78 -5.60 9.14
N MET A 54 -14.39 -4.47 9.44
CA MET A 54 -14.67 -3.98 10.79
C MET A 54 -16.15 -3.63 10.92
N ASP A 55 -16.74 -3.95 12.07
CA ASP A 55 -18.16 -3.71 12.38
C ASP A 55 -18.57 -2.23 12.27
N GLY A 56 -17.61 -1.32 12.46
CA GLY A 56 -17.82 0.13 12.31
C GLY A 56 -17.66 0.67 10.88
N VAL A 57 -17.30 -0.17 9.90
CA VAL A 57 -17.02 0.26 8.51
C VAL A 57 -17.95 -0.42 7.51
N VAL A 58 -18.27 -1.70 7.70
CA VAL A 58 -19.07 -2.49 6.76
C VAL A 58 -20.30 -3.05 7.46
N ASP A 59 -21.47 -2.78 6.90
CA ASP A 59 -22.74 -3.45 7.23
C ASP A 59 -23.27 -4.16 5.97
N VAL A 60 -24.13 -5.16 6.17
CA VAL A 60 -24.77 -5.94 5.10
C VAL A 60 -26.06 -5.29 4.58
N LYS A 61 -26.57 -4.29 5.29
CA LYS A 61 -27.75 -3.50 4.91
C LYS A 61 -27.34 -2.29 4.08
#